data_AF-A0A1X3J178-F1
#
_entry.id   AF-A0A1X3J178-F1
#
_cell.length_a   1.000
_cell.length_b   1.000
_cell.length_c   1.000
_cell.angle_alpha   90.00
_cell.angle_beta   90.00
_cell.angle_gamma   90.00
#
_symmetry.space_group_name_H-M   'P 1'
#
loop_
_entity.id
_entity.type
_entity.pdbx_description
1 polymer ?
#
loop_
_entity_poly.entity_id
_entity_poly.type
_entity_poly.pdbx_seq_one_letter_code
_entity_poly.pdbx_strand_id
1 'polypeptide(L)'
;MNQYIYQPFAAWHEQTATQEQRMARGYDLTARMRMPFYQHLNTSVSVEQYFGDRVDLFNSGTGYHNPVALSLGLNYTPVPLVTVTAQHKQGESGENQNNLGLNLNYRFGVPLKKQLSAGEVAESQSLRGSRYDNPQRNNLPTLEYRQRKTLTVFLATPPWDLKPGETVPLKLQIRSRYGIRQLIWQGDTQILSLTPGAQANSAEGWTLIMPDWQNGEGASNHWRLSVVVEDNQGQRVSSNEITLTLVEPFDALSNDELRWEP
;
A
#
# COMPACT_ATOMS: atom_id res chain seq x y z
N MET A 1 29.14 -20.13 -0.47
CA MET A 1 27.99 -19.37 0.10
C MET A 1 28.21 -17.93 -0.30
N ASN A 2 27.18 -17.27 -0.81
CA ASN A 2 27.26 -15.91 -1.29
C ASN A 2 26.25 -15.05 -0.51
N GLN A 3 26.63 -13.81 -0.23
CA GLN A 3 25.79 -12.83 0.44
C GLN A 3 25.81 -11.53 -0.38
N TYR A 4 24.64 -10.95 -0.60
CA TYR A 4 24.50 -9.65 -1.26
C TYR A 4 23.68 -8.70 -0.39
N ILE A 5 24.04 -7.42 -0.42
CA ILE A 5 23.33 -6.34 0.26
C ILE A 5 22.86 -5.36 -0.81
N TYR A 6 21.57 -5.05 -0.79
CA TYR A 6 20.93 -4.15 -1.73
C TYR A 6 20.63 -2.82 -1.04
N GLN A 7 21.13 -1.74 -1.64
CA GLN A 7 20.86 -0.38 -1.19
C GLN A 7 20.26 0.44 -2.34
N PRO A 8 19.18 1.20 -2.09
CA PRO A 8 18.62 2.08 -3.10
C PRO A 8 19.59 3.22 -3.40
N PHE A 9 19.95 3.36 -4.67
CA PHE A 9 20.75 4.49 -5.14
C PHE A 9 19.89 5.70 -5.49
N ALA A 10 18.67 5.47 -5.99
CA ALA A 10 17.73 6.52 -6.35
C ALA A 10 16.75 6.82 -5.22
N ALA A 11 16.32 8.09 -5.15
CA ALA A 11 15.21 8.50 -4.31
C ALA A 11 13.87 7.99 -4.87
N TRP A 12 12.80 8.22 -4.10
CA TRP A 12 11.44 7.99 -4.57
C TRP A 12 11.16 8.74 -5.86
N HIS A 13 10.58 8.04 -6.83
CA HIS A 13 10.15 8.65 -8.08
C HIS A 13 8.71 8.25 -8.40
N GLU A 14 8.03 9.13 -9.12
CA GLU A 14 6.62 8.94 -9.48
C GLU A 14 6.51 7.76 -10.47
N GLN A 15 5.69 6.76 -10.14
CA GLN A 15 5.30 5.68 -11.05
C GLN A 15 3.94 5.99 -11.67
N THR A 16 3.01 6.47 -10.84
CA THR A 16 1.68 6.92 -11.24
C THR A 16 1.36 8.23 -10.54
N ALA A 17 0.20 8.83 -10.87
CA ALA A 17 -0.29 10.05 -10.23
C ALA A 17 -0.32 9.94 -8.68
N THR A 18 -0.68 8.78 -8.15
CA THR A 18 -0.92 8.55 -6.73
C THR A 18 0.15 7.71 -6.03
N GLN A 19 1.09 7.13 -6.79
CA GLN A 19 2.08 6.17 -6.28
C GLN A 19 3.52 6.55 -6.66
N GLU A 20 4.39 6.47 -5.66
CA GLU A 20 5.84 6.53 -5.82
C GLU A 20 6.43 5.12 -5.70
N GLN A 21 7.52 4.89 -6.40
CA GLN A 21 8.31 3.66 -6.30
C GLN A 21 9.78 3.98 -6.07
N ARG A 22 10.48 3.02 -5.47
CA ARG A 22 11.93 3.03 -5.27
C ARG A 22 12.43 1.60 -5.20
N MET A 23 13.72 1.36 -5.40
CA MET A 23 14.32 0.08 -5.04
C MET A 23 14.19 -0.16 -3.53
N ALA A 24 13.83 -1.39 -3.15
CA ALA A 24 13.79 -1.80 -1.77
C ALA A 24 15.21 -2.07 -1.25
N ARG A 25 15.47 -1.68 0.00
CA ARG A 25 16.70 -2.09 0.70
C ARG A 25 16.52 -3.52 1.20
N GLY A 26 17.57 -4.32 1.17
CA GLY A 26 17.49 -5.71 1.61
C GLY A 26 18.81 -6.43 1.57
N TYR A 27 18.76 -7.72 1.87
CA TYR A 27 19.89 -8.61 1.72
C TYR A 27 19.41 -9.99 1.27
N ASP A 28 20.29 -10.70 0.59
CA ASP A 28 20.09 -12.12 0.31
C ASP A 28 21.30 -12.94 0.78
N LEU A 29 21.01 -14.18 1.15
CA LEU A 29 21.99 -15.20 1.47
C LEU A 29 21.66 -16.43 0.64
N THR A 30 22.62 -16.88 -0.18
CA THR A 30 22.46 -18.06 -1.03
C THR A 30 23.53 -19.11 -0.74
N ALA A 31 23.09 -20.31 -0.40
CA ALA A 31 23.89 -21.51 -0.31
C ALA A 31 23.63 -22.42 -1.52
N ARG A 32 24.69 -23.02 -2.06
CA ARG A 32 24.58 -24.02 -3.13
C ARG A 32 25.29 -25.28 -2.72
N MET A 33 24.68 -26.40 -3.09
CA MET A 33 25.19 -27.73 -2.82
C MET A 33 25.29 -28.47 -4.14
N ARG A 34 26.46 -29.07 -4.37
CA ARG A 34 26.70 -29.95 -5.50
C ARG A 34 26.70 -31.38 -4.98
N MET A 35 25.94 -32.25 -5.66
CA MET A 35 25.91 -33.66 -5.30
C MET A 35 27.08 -34.38 -6.00
N PRO A 36 28.02 -35.01 -5.26
CA PRO A 36 29.18 -35.67 -5.86
C PRO A 36 28.80 -36.79 -6.85
N PHE A 37 27.68 -37.46 -6.59
CA PHE A 37 27.19 -38.61 -7.36
C PHE A 37 26.34 -38.19 -8.57
N TYR A 38 25.81 -36.97 -8.57
CA TYR A 38 24.94 -36.44 -9.63
C TYR A 38 25.52 -35.14 -10.20
N GLN A 39 26.50 -35.29 -11.10
CA GLN A 39 27.27 -34.16 -11.66
C GLN A 39 26.44 -33.22 -12.53
N HIS A 40 25.25 -33.65 -12.97
CA HIS A 40 24.31 -32.85 -13.75
C HIS A 40 23.33 -32.05 -12.88
N LEU A 41 23.30 -32.29 -11.56
CA LEU A 41 22.30 -31.73 -10.66
C LEU A 41 22.96 -30.84 -9.60
N ASN A 42 22.44 -29.62 -9.46
CA ASN A 42 22.84 -28.69 -8.42
C ASN A 42 21.62 -28.19 -7.66
N THR A 43 21.72 -28.11 -6.34
CA THR A 43 20.67 -27.56 -5.49
C THR A 43 21.11 -26.24 -4.88
N SER A 44 20.14 -25.36 -4.64
CA SER A 44 20.38 -24.08 -3.97
C SER A 44 19.30 -23.80 -2.95
N VAL A 45 19.69 -23.13 -1.88
CA VAL A 45 18.80 -22.59 -0.87
C VAL A 45 19.15 -21.12 -0.72
N SER A 46 18.16 -20.24 -0.83
CA SER A 46 18.35 -18.81 -0.62
C SER A 46 17.33 -18.24 0.35
N VAL A 47 17.77 -17.33 1.20
CA VAL A 47 16.91 -16.54 2.08
C VAL A 47 17.11 -15.08 1.71
N GLU A 48 16.02 -14.36 1.52
CA GLU A 48 16.03 -12.95 1.14
C GLU A 48 15.07 -12.17 2.04
N GLN A 49 15.55 -11.05 2.61
CA GLN A 49 14.74 -10.14 3.42
C GLN A 49 14.90 -8.73 2.90
N TYR A 50 13.76 -8.05 2.75
CA TYR A 50 13.71 -6.65 2.36
C TYR A 50 12.98 -5.83 3.42
N PHE A 51 13.28 -4.53 3.46
CA PHE A 51 12.73 -3.62 4.45
C PHE A 51 12.01 -2.46 3.80
N GLY A 52 10.79 -2.19 4.25
CA GLY A 52 9.91 -1.15 3.72
C GLY A 52 8.44 -1.42 4.08
N ASP A 53 7.59 -0.43 3.86
CA ASP A 53 6.17 -0.51 4.24
C ASP A 53 5.35 -1.34 3.25
N ARG A 54 5.69 -1.26 1.95
CA ARG A 54 5.03 -2.00 0.87
C ARG A 54 6.07 -2.45 -0.15
N VAL A 55 6.77 -3.54 0.15
CA VAL A 55 7.78 -4.15 -0.73
C VAL A 55 7.16 -5.30 -1.51
N ASP A 56 7.31 -5.28 -2.83
CA ASP A 56 6.84 -6.35 -3.71
C ASP A 56 7.96 -7.37 -3.96
N LEU A 57 8.08 -8.33 -3.06
CA LEU A 57 9.11 -9.37 -3.11
C LEU A 57 8.83 -10.47 -4.15
N PHE A 58 7.57 -10.62 -4.55
CA PHE A 58 7.11 -11.69 -5.44
C PHE A 58 6.81 -11.21 -6.85
N ASN A 59 6.94 -9.90 -7.12
CA ASN A 59 6.50 -9.24 -8.36
C ASN A 59 5.03 -9.51 -8.67
N SER A 60 4.20 -9.60 -7.62
CA SER A 60 2.76 -9.85 -7.71
C SER A 60 1.95 -8.56 -7.82
N GLY A 61 2.59 -7.39 -7.66
CA GLY A 61 1.93 -6.09 -7.56
C GLY A 61 1.37 -5.81 -6.17
N THR A 62 1.47 -6.76 -5.23
CA THR A 62 1.09 -6.59 -3.83
C THR A 62 2.33 -6.30 -2.99
N GLY A 63 2.30 -5.18 -2.25
CA GLY A 63 3.40 -4.79 -1.38
C GLY A 63 3.19 -5.28 0.05
N TYR A 64 4.22 -5.88 0.65
CA TYR A 64 4.22 -6.43 2.00
C TYR A 64 5.15 -5.62 2.92
N HIS A 65 4.85 -5.62 4.22
CA HIS A 65 5.68 -4.95 5.21
C HIS A 65 6.87 -5.85 5.60
N ASN A 66 8.09 -5.37 5.40
CA ASN A 66 9.35 -6.07 5.70
C ASN A 66 9.36 -7.57 5.31
N PRO A 67 9.05 -7.93 4.05
CA PRO A 67 8.87 -9.33 3.67
C PRO A 67 10.18 -10.11 3.70
N VAL A 68 10.07 -11.38 4.07
CA VAL A 68 11.11 -12.40 3.93
C VAL A 68 10.59 -13.55 3.08
N ALA A 69 11.49 -14.15 2.30
CA ALA A 69 11.19 -15.35 1.54
C ALA A 69 12.35 -16.35 1.60
N LEU A 70 11.97 -17.62 1.61
CA LEU A 70 12.86 -18.76 1.42
C LEU A 70 12.65 -19.31 0.01
N SER A 71 13.74 -19.52 -0.73
CA SER A 71 13.68 -20.20 -2.02
C SER A 71 14.51 -21.48 -2.03
N LEU A 72 13.94 -22.52 -2.64
CA LEU A 72 14.59 -23.79 -2.93
C LEU A 72 14.73 -23.91 -4.44
N GLY A 73 15.95 -24.10 -4.92
CA GLY A 73 16.28 -24.20 -6.34
C GLY A 73 16.92 -25.52 -6.71
N LEU A 74 16.62 -25.98 -7.92
CA LEU A 74 17.13 -27.18 -8.56
C LEU A 74 17.55 -26.86 -9.98
N ASN A 75 18.81 -27.12 -10.30
CA ASN A 75 19.38 -26.87 -11.62
C ASN A 75 19.86 -28.19 -12.22
N TYR A 76 19.36 -28.52 -13.41
CA TYR A 76 19.75 -29.70 -14.19
C TYR A 76 20.48 -29.28 -15.47
N THR A 77 21.71 -29.74 -15.63
CA THR A 77 22.58 -29.40 -16.78
C THR A 77 22.94 -30.67 -17.54
N PRO A 78 22.16 -31.09 -18.54
CA PRO A 78 22.46 -32.29 -19.32
C PRO A 78 23.74 -32.14 -20.14
N VAL A 79 24.01 -30.95 -20.66
CA VAL A 79 25.22 -30.58 -21.41
C VAL A 79 25.67 -29.17 -20.99
N PRO A 80 26.96 -28.81 -21.09
CA PRO A 80 27.44 -27.49 -20.65
C PRO A 80 26.68 -26.29 -21.25
N LEU A 81 26.16 -26.42 -22.47
CA LEU A 81 25.42 -25.37 -23.15
C LEU A 81 24.03 -25.11 -22.55
N VAL A 82 23.40 -26.09 -21.90
CA VAL A 82 21.96 -26.01 -21.52
C VAL A 82 21.79 -26.31 -20.04
N THR A 83 21.10 -25.42 -19.34
CA THR A 83 20.70 -25.62 -17.94
C THR A 83 19.21 -25.37 -17.78
N VAL A 84 18.49 -26.36 -17.25
CA VAL A 84 17.10 -26.24 -16.82
C VAL A 84 17.10 -25.89 -15.34
N THR A 85 16.32 -24.89 -14.95
CA THR A 85 16.21 -24.43 -13.56
C THR A 85 14.76 -24.54 -13.10
N ALA A 86 14.56 -25.07 -11.90
CA ALA A 86 13.29 -25.06 -11.19
C ALA A 86 13.51 -24.45 -9.82
N GLN A 87 12.68 -23.48 -9.44
CA GLN A 87 12.76 -22.82 -8.15
C GLN A 87 11.37 -22.70 -7.54
N HIS A 88 11.28 -22.96 -6.24
CA HIS A 88 10.10 -22.73 -5.42
C HIS A 88 10.45 -21.69 -4.37
N LYS A 89 9.72 -20.58 -4.34
CA LYS A 89 9.89 -19.46 -3.40
C LYS A 89 8.66 -19.37 -2.51
N GLN A 90 8.86 -19.27 -1.21
CA GLN A 90 7.81 -19.24 -0.18
C GLN A 90 8.04 -18.04 0.75
N GLY A 91 6.99 -17.27 1.00
CA GLY A 91 6.99 -16.14 1.93
C GLY A 91 6.21 -16.42 3.21
N GLU A 92 6.34 -15.53 4.20
CA GLU A 92 5.67 -15.64 5.51
C GLU A 92 4.15 -15.48 5.42
N SER A 93 3.64 -14.65 4.52
CA SER A 93 2.20 -14.36 4.40
C SER A 93 1.42 -15.40 3.59
N GLY A 94 1.98 -16.59 3.38
CA GLY A 94 1.38 -17.66 2.56
C GLY A 94 1.60 -17.50 1.06
N GLU A 95 2.22 -16.41 0.61
CA GLU A 95 2.61 -16.20 -0.78
C GLU A 95 3.64 -17.22 -1.24
N ASN A 96 3.46 -17.74 -2.46
CA ASN A 96 4.41 -18.63 -3.09
C ASN A 96 4.57 -18.36 -4.57
N GLN A 97 5.70 -18.78 -5.11
CA GLN A 97 6.01 -18.63 -6.52
C GLN A 97 6.84 -19.82 -7.01
N ASN A 98 6.47 -20.34 -8.18
CA ASN A 98 7.21 -21.37 -8.88
C ASN A 98 7.81 -20.79 -10.14
N ASN A 99 9.13 -20.89 -10.28
CA ASN A 99 9.86 -20.37 -11.42
C ASN A 99 10.53 -21.53 -12.16
N LEU A 100 10.20 -21.68 -13.43
CA LEU A 100 10.87 -22.59 -14.35
C LEU A 100 11.65 -21.77 -15.37
N GLY A 101 12.88 -22.19 -15.67
CA GLY A 101 13.76 -21.47 -16.56
C GLY A 101 14.60 -22.40 -17.42
N LEU A 102 14.99 -21.89 -18.59
CA LEU A 102 15.92 -22.55 -19.50
C LEU A 102 17.02 -21.55 -19.85
N ASN A 103 18.26 -21.89 -19.49
CA ASN A 103 19.43 -21.06 -19.69
C ASN A 103 20.34 -21.68 -20.76
N LEU A 104 20.80 -20.84 -21.69
CA LEU A 104 21.77 -21.19 -22.73
C LEU A 104 23.12 -20.54 -22.41
N ASN A 105 24.11 -21.35 -22.04
CA ASN A 105 25.43 -20.92 -21.60
C ASN A 105 26.48 -21.14 -22.71
N TYR A 106 26.57 -20.22 -23.67
CA TYR A 106 27.54 -20.32 -24.75
C TYR A 106 28.92 -19.80 -24.34
N ARG A 107 29.95 -20.64 -24.47
CA ARG A 107 31.34 -20.30 -24.14
C ARG A 107 32.15 -20.03 -25.41
N PHE A 108 32.53 -18.78 -25.63
CA PHE A 108 33.42 -18.40 -26.74
C PHE A 108 34.81 -19.07 -26.56
N GLY A 109 35.39 -19.54 -27.67
CA GLY A 109 36.70 -20.21 -27.68
C GLY A 109 36.68 -21.70 -27.31
N VAL A 110 35.54 -22.27 -26.89
CA VAL A 110 35.38 -23.71 -26.67
C VAL A 110 34.68 -24.34 -27.88
N PRO A 111 35.19 -25.43 -28.47
CA PRO A 111 34.51 -26.11 -29.58
C PRO A 111 33.07 -26.50 -29.22
N LEU A 112 32.12 -26.23 -30.12
CA LEU A 112 30.69 -26.52 -29.89
C LEU A 112 30.44 -27.97 -29.49
N LYS A 113 31.18 -28.92 -30.08
CA LYS A 113 31.11 -30.36 -29.73
C LYS A 113 31.33 -30.64 -28.24
N LYS A 114 32.21 -29.88 -27.58
CA LYS A 114 32.45 -30.03 -26.13
C LYS A 114 31.30 -29.45 -25.32
N GLN A 115 30.71 -28.35 -25.79
CA GLN A 115 29.59 -27.70 -25.12
C GLN A 115 28.29 -28.49 -25.23
N LEU A 116 28.18 -29.38 -26.23
CA LEU A 116 27.08 -30.32 -26.43
C LEU A 116 27.37 -31.73 -25.89
N SER A 117 28.53 -31.94 -25.25
CA SER A 117 28.91 -33.24 -24.72
C SER A 117 28.55 -33.37 -23.24
N ALA A 118 27.77 -34.39 -22.87
CA ALA A 118 27.41 -34.67 -21.48
C ALA A 118 28.64 -34.96 -20.60
N GLY A 119 29.69 -35.56 -21.16
CA GLY A 119 30.94 -35.85 -20.43
C GLY A 119 31.74 -34.62 -20.02
N GLU A 120 31.47 -33.46 -20.63
CA GLU A 120 32.17 -32.20 -20.33
C GLU A 120 31.44 -31.39 -19.23
N VAL A 121 30.29 -31.86 -18.73
CA VAL A 121 29.54 -31.18 -17.66
C VAL A 121 30.36 -31.10 -16.38
N ALA A 122 31.03 -32.19 -16.00
CA ALA A 122 31.85 -32.27 -14.80
C ALA A 122 32.94 -31.19 -14.77
N GLU A 123 33.69 -31.08 -15.88
CA GLU A 123 34.76 -30.11 -16.10
C GLU A 123 34.23 -28.68 -16.19
N SER A 124 33.11 -28.46 -16.90
CA SER A 124 32.51 -27.13 -17.05
C SER A 124 32.07 -26.51 -15.73
N GLN A 125 31.65 -27.35 -14.77
CA GLN A 125 31.22 -26.97 -13.42
C GLN A 125 32.36 -27.06 -12.38
N SER A 126 33.58 -27.43 -12.77
CA SER A 126 34.74 -27.38 -11.88
C SER A 126 35.10 -25.93 -11.53
N LEU A 127 35.88 -25.70 -10.48
CA LEU A 127 36.34 -24.34 -10.12
C LEU A 127 37.08 -23.65 -11.28
N ARG A 128 37.83 -24.42 -12.08
CA ARG A 128 38.50 -23.89 -13.28
C ARG A 128 37.49 -23.57 -14.38
N GLY A 129 36.49 -24.42 -14.55
CA GLY A 129 35.43 -24.24 -15.53
C GLY A 129 34.46 -23.11 -15.21
N SER A 130 34.21 -22.83 -13.93
CA SER A 130 33.25 -21.83 -13.45
C SER A 130 33.81 -20.41 -13.37
N ARG A 131 35.08 -20.20 -13.71
CA ARG A 131 35.75 -18.89 -13.63
C ARG A 131 35.11 -17.81 -14.51
N TYR A 132 34.36 -18.24 -15.52
CA TYR A 132 33.66 -17.37 -16.48
C TYR A 132 32.14 -17.39 -16.31
N ASP A 133 31.64 -18.09 -15.29
CA ASP A 133 30.21 -18.10 -15.04
C ASP A 133 29.78 -16.71 -14.54
N ASN A 134 28.61 -16.27 -14.98
CA ASN A 134 28.08 -14.98 -14.58
C ASN A 134 27.90 -14.90 -13.05
N PRO A 135 28.10 -13.72 -12.44
CA PRO A 135 27.79 -13.52 -11.04
C PRO A 135 26.31 -13.82 -10.82
N GLN A 136 26.07 -14.77 -9.93
CA GLN A 136 24.73 -15.24 -9.65
C GLN A 136 24.09 -14.33 -8.63
N ARG A 137 23.17 -13.49 -9.10
CA ARG A 137 22.37 -12.53 -8.34
C ARG A 137 20.97 -12.47 -8.95
N ASN A 138 19.98 -12.03 -8.17
CA ASN A 138 18.73 -11.61 -8.77
C ASN A 138 18.99 -10.31 -9.56
N ASN A 139 18.85 -10.37 -10.88
CA ASN A 139 19.10 -9.20 -11.74
C ASN A 139 17.91 -8.24 -11.79
N LEU A 140 16.75 -8.64 -11.27
CA LEU A 140 15.58 -7.77 -11.17
C LEU A 140 15.58 -7.11 -9.78
N PRO A 141 15.64 -5.77 -9.71
CA PRO A 141 15.59 -5.08 -8.45
C PRO A 141 14.20 -5.24 -7.82
N THR A 142 14.16 -5.64 -6.56
CA THR A 142 12.91 -5.64 -5.78
C THR A 142 12.47 -4.21 -5.53
N LEU A 143 11.18 -3.93 -5.71
CA LEU A 143 10.61 -2.59 -5.62
C LEU A 143 9.84 -2.39 -4.31
N GLU A 144 9.95 -1.20 -3.76
CA GLU A 144 9.17 -0.66 -2.66
C GLU A 144 8.23 0.42 -3.22
N TYR A 145 6.97 0.39 -2.79
CA TYR A 145 5.95 1.33 -3.20
C TYR A 145 5.47 2.18 -2.03
N ARG A 146 5.06 3.42 -2.32
CA ARG A 146 4.44 4.29 -1.32
C ARG A 146 3.33 5.11 -1.96
N GLN A 147 2.23 5.23 -1.23
CA GLN A 147 1.13 6.10 -1.63
C GLN A 147 1.44 7.56 -1.28
N ARG A 148 1.15 8.44 -2.23
CA ARG A 148 1.34 9.88 -2.05
C ARG A 148 0.15 10.47 -1.32
N LYS A 149 0.41 11.46 -0.46
CA LYS A 149 -0.63 12.28 0.16
C LYS A 149 -1.07 13.37 -0.83
N THR A 150 -1.77 12.95 -1.88
CA THR A 150 -2.29 13.84 -2.96
C THR A 150 -3.66 14.43 -2.64
N LEU A 151 -4.35 13.87 -1.64
CA LEU A 151 -5.64 14.33 -1.13
C LEU A 151 -5.64 14.33 0.41
N THR A 152 -6.03 15.44 1.00
CA THR A 152 -6.30 15.55 2.45
C THR A 152 -7.55 16.41 2.67
N VAL A 153 -8.37 16.03 3.65
CA VAL A 153 -9.56 16.80 4.05
C VAL A 153 -9.60 16.96 5.57
N PHE A 154 -10.02 18.15 6.01
CA PHE A 154 -10.30 18.46 7.40
C PHE A 154 -11.61 19.25 7.49
N LEU A 155 -12.49 18.87 8.41
CA LEU A 155 -13.75 19.52 8.69
C LEU A 155 -13.59 20.35 9.97
N ALA A 156 -13.73 21.67 9.85
CA ALA A 156 -13.62 22.55 11.00
C ALA A 156 -14.81 22.36 11.95
N THR A 157 -14.52 22.20 13.24
CA THR A 157 -15.54 22.14 14.28
C THR A 157 -16.20 23.52 14.43
N PRO A 158 -17.53 23.62 14.31
CA PRO A 158 -18.25 24.87 14.54
C PRO A 158 -18.25 25.26 16.04
N PRO A 159 -18.69 26.48 16.39
CA PRO A 159 -18.77 26.94 17.78
C PRO A 159 -19.61 26.02 18.67
N TRP A 160 -19.34 26.03 19.98
CA TRP A 160 -19.95 25.10 20.95
C TRP A 160 -21.36 25.48 21.42
N ASP A 161 -21.89 26.64 21.01
CA ASP A 161 -23.17 27.18 21.48
C ASP A 161 -24.26 27.17 20.39
N LEU A 162 -24.51 26.00 19.79
CA LEU A 162 -25.45 25.88 18.68
C LEU A 162 -26.90 25.96 19.16
N LYS A 163 -27.71 26.78 18.49
CA LYS A 163 -29.14 26.95 18.81
C LYS A 163 -30.04 26.11 17.90
N PRO A 164 -31.23 25.72 18.37
CA PRO A 164 -32.24 25.09 17.53
C PRO A 164 -32.58 25.97 16.32
N GLY A 165 -32.64 25.39 15.12
CA GLY A 165 -32.93 26.10 13.87
C GLY A 165 -31.79 26.98 13.33
N GLU A 166 -30.63 27.05 14.01
CA GLU A 166 -29.48 27.83 13.56
C GLU A 166 -28.88 27.25 12.27
N THR A 167 -28.54 28.13 11.32
CA THR A 167 -27.79 27.74 10.11
C THR A 167 -26.30 27.89 10.36
N VAL A 168 -25.60 26.76 10.44
CA VAL A 168 -24.18 26.67 10.73
C VAL A 168 -23.39 26.53 9.42
N PRO A 169 -22.44 27.42 9.12
CA PRO A 169 -21.55 27.25 7.98
C PRO A 169 -20.51 26.15 8.25
N LEU A 170 -20.45 25.15 7.38
CA LEU A 170 -19.45 24.08 7.43
C LEU A 170 -18.24 24.47 6.60
N LYS A 171 -17.06 24.54 7.24
CA LYS A 171 -15.80 24.90 6.58
C LYS A 171 -14.94 23.66 6.36
N LEU A 172 -14.71 23.33 5.09
CA LEU A 172 -13.85 22.23 4.68
C LEU A 172 -12.49 22.76 4.23
N GLN A 173 -11.43 22.20 4.78
CA GLN A 173 -10.07 22.43 4.32
C GLN A 173 -9.61 21.23 3.51
N ILE A 174 -9.75 21.33 2.18
CA ILE A 174 -9.36 20.27 1.24
C ILE A 174 -8.08 20.69 0.52
N ARG A 175 -7.08 19.81 0.52
CA ARG A 175 -5.92 19.92 -0.38
C ARG A 175 -5.98 18.74 -1.34
N SER A 176 -6.20 19.03 -2.63
CA SER A 176 -6.22 18.04 -3.70
C SER A 176 -5.29 18.46 -4.83
N ARG A 177 -4.41 17.57 -5.27
CA ARG A 177 -3.57 17.80 -6.46
C ARG A 177 -4.35 17.65 -7.77
N TYR A 178 -5.41 16.84 -7.78
CA TYR A 178 -6.14 16.44 -9.00
C TYR A 178 -7.56 16.99 -9.08
N GLY A 179 -7.92 17.94 -8.21
CA GLY A 179 -9.28 18.47 -8.11
C GLY A 179 -10.24 17.52 -7.38
N ILE A 180 -11.44 18.00 -7.08
CA ILE A 180 -12.46 17.25 -6.34
C ILE A 180 -13.52 16.75 -7.32
N ARG A 181 -13.82 15.44 -7.26
CA ARG A 181 -14.88 14.83 -8.05
C ARG A 181 -16.22 14.88 -7.32
N GLN A 182 -16.23 14.46 -6.05
CA GLN A 182 -17.44 14.45 -5.22
C GLN A 182 -17.12 14.55 -3.73
N LEU A 183 -18.08 15.08 -2.97
CA LEU A 183 -18.10 15.05 -1.51
C LEU A 183 -19.30 14.20 -1.06
N ILE A 184 -19.07 13.31 -0.10
CA ILE A 184 -20.08 12.41 0.45
C ILE A 184 -20.10 12.63 1.97
N TRP A 185 -21.17 13.20 2.49
CA TRP A 185 -21.36 13.39 3.92
C TRP A 185 -21.73 12.07 4.61
N GLN A 186 -21.22 11.87 5.82
CA GLN A 186 -21.42 10.68 6.65
C GLN A 186 -21.75 11.06 8.09
N GLY A 187 -22.39 10.14 8.81
CA GLY A 187 -22.88 10.35 10.18
C GLY A 187 -24.41 10.53 10.19
N ASP A 188 -24.90 11.48 11.00
CA ASP A 188 -26.33 11.69 11.22
C ASP A 188 -26.99 12.57 10.14
N THR A 189 -26.59 12.39 8.88
CA THR A 189 -27.00 13.21 7.73
C THR A 189 -28.49 13.11 7.39
N GLN A 190 -29.23 12.16 7.97
CA GLN A 190 -30.69 12.04 7.78
C GLN A 190 -31.45 13.02 8.68
N ILE A 191 -30.92 13.30 9.87
CA ILE A 191 -31.50 14.23 10.84
C ILE A 191 -30.99 15.65 10.56
N LEU A 192 -29.72 15.74 10.15
CA LEU A 192 -29.03 16.97 9.83
C LEU A 192 -29.37 17.43 8.40
N SER A 193 -30.08 18.56 8.28
CA SER A 193 -30.45 19.13 6.98
C SER A 193 -29.26 19.87 6.35
N LEU A 194 -28.50 19.15 5.52
CA LEU A 194 -27.32 19.66 4.80
C LEU A 194 -27.74 20.37 3.50
N THR A 195 -27.31 21.61 3.35
CA THR A 195 -27.53 22.39 2.13
C THR A 195 -26.19 22.60 1.40
N PRO A 196 -26.05 22.17 0.14
CA PRO A 196 -24.85 22.44 -0.65
C PRO A 196 -24.76 23.91 -1.03
N GLY A 197 -23.52 24.39 -1.23
CA GLY A 197 -23.26 25.70 -1.80
C GLY A 197 -23.56 25.76 -3.31
N ALA A 198 -22.97 26.75 -3.99
CA ALA A 198 -23.15 26.95 -5.44
C ALA A 198 -22.82 25.70 -6.29
N GLN A 199 -21.91 24.85 -5.81
CA GLN A 199 -21.60 23.56 -6.42
C GLN A 199 -21.49 22.49 -5.33
N ALA A 200 -22.18 21.37 -5.52
CA ALA A 200 -22.16 20.26 -4.55
C ALA A 200 -20.79 19.57 -4.41
N ASN A 201 -19.86 19.80 -5.34
CA ASN A 201 -18.47 19.32 -5.25
C ASN A 201 -17.48 20.39 -4.75
N SER A 202 -17.97 21.57 -4.35
CA SER A 202 -17.13 22.63 -3.77
C SER A 202 -16.79 22.33 -2.32
N ALA A 203 -15.61 22.78 -1.89
CA ALA A 203 -15.21 22.82 -0.48
C ALA A 203 -15.91 23.94 0.30
N GLU A 204 -16.54 24.89 -0.40
CA GLU A 204 -17.09 26.11 0.17
C GLU A 204 -18.61 26.17 0.02
N GLY A 205 -19.25 26.87 0.96
CA GLY A 205 -20.67 27.19 0.91
C GLY A 205 -21.60 26.11 1.45
N TRP A 206 -21.07 25.05 2.05
CA TRP A 206 -21.89 24.08 2.77
C TRP A 206 -22.45 24.70 4.05
N THR A 207 -23.76 24.53 4.24
CA THR A 207 -24.43 24.95 5.47
C THR A 207 -25.26 23.79 6.02
N LEU A 208 -25.43 23.80 7.34
CA LEU A 208 -26.22 22.84 8.07
C LEU A 208 -27.28 23.58 8.88
N ILE A 209 -28.53 23.14 8.82
CA ILE A 209 -29.58 23.66 9.69
C ILE A 209 -29.71 22.71 10.89
N MET A 210 -29.56 23.26 12.09
CA MET A 210 -29.71 22.50 13.34
C MET A 210 -31.17 22.09 13.54
N PRO A 211 -31.44 20.82 13.92
CA PRO A 211 -32.79 20.37 14.21
C PRO A 211 -33.36 21.05 15.46
N ASP A 212 -34.68 20.97 15.62
CA ASP A 212 -35.35 21.46 16.82
C ASP A 212 -34.94 20.64 18.06
N TRP A 213 -34.97 21.29 19.23
CA TRP A 213 -34.67 20.65 20.50
C TRP A 213 -35.67 19.54 20.81
N GLN A 214 -35.18 18.34 21.12
CA GLN A 214 -36.02 17.20 21.49
C GLN A 214 -36.09 17.04 23.01
N ASN A 215 -37.31 17.08 23.55
CA ASN A 215 -37.61 16.83 24.96
C ASN A 215 -38.02 15.35 25.14
N GLY A 216 -37.24 14.58 25.90
CA GLY A 216 -37.57 13.21 26.27
C GLY A 216 -36.41 12.45 26.92
N GLU A 217 -36.69 11.53 27.83
CA GLU A 217 -35.69 10.60 28.40
C GLU A 217 -35.12 9.72 27.28
N GLY A 218 -33.98 10.12 26.72
CA GLY A 218 -33.31 9.47 25.59
C GLY A 218 -32.94 10.38 24.42
N ALA A 219 -33.35 11.66 24.45
CA ALA A 219 -32.93 12.64 23.44
C ALA A 219 -31.44 12.96 23.62
N SER A 220 -30.61 12.58 22.64
CA SER A 220 -29.16 12.80 22.71
C SER A 220 -28.77 14.25 22.43
N ASN A 221 -29.54 14.98 21.60
CA ASN A 221 -29.24 16.33 21.11
C ASN A 221 -27.76 16.52 20.69
N HIS A 222 -27.15 15.43 20.21
CA HIS A 222 -25.76 15.31 19.81
C HIS A 222 -25.71 14.55 18.49
N TRP A 223 -25.08 15.13 17.48
CA TRP A 223 -24.96 14.54 16.15
C TRP A 223 -23.51 14.48 15.69
N ARG A 224 -23.16 13.40 15.02
CA ARG A 224 -21.83 13.20 14.43
C ARG A 224 -21.87 13.47 12.95
N LEU A 225 -20.86 14.18 12.48
CA LEU A 225 -20.72 14.54 11.08
C LEU A 225 -19.28 14.38 10.61
N SER A 226 -19.11 13.77 9.45
CA SER A 226 -17.84 13.71 8.73
C SER A 226 -18.09 13.78 7.22
N VAL A 227 -17.04 13.97 6.44
CA VAL A 227 -17.13 14.00 4.98
C VAL A 227 -16.05 13.14 4.34
N VAL A 228 -16.44 12.39 3.32
CA VAL A 228 -15.53 11.66 2.44
C VAL A 228 -15.39 12.43 1.14
N VAL A 229 -14.16 12.75 0.77
CA VAL A 229 -13.83 13.43 -0.49
C VAL A 229 -13.25 12.41 -1.45
N GLU A 230 -13.77 12.39 -2.68
CA GLU A 230 -13.18 11.64 -3.80
C GLU A 230 -12.56 12.63 -4.81
N ASP A 231 -11.31 12.40 -5.20
CA ASP A 231 -10.66 13.15 -6.27
C ASP A 231 -10.94 12.58 -7.67
N ASN A 232 -10.48 13.27 -8.72
CA ASN A 232 -10.65 12.82 -10.10
C ASN A 232 -9.83 11.56 -10.46
N GLN A 233 -8.94 11.11 -9.58
CA GLN A 233 -8.19 9.85 -9.73
C GLN A 233 -8.84 8.69 -8.97
N GLY A 234 -9.99 8.93 -8.31
CA GLY A 234 -10.73 7.93 -7.54
C GLY A 234 -10.17 7.70 -6.12
N GLN A 235 -9.21 8.50 -5.67
CA GLN A 235 -8.72 8.44 -4.29
C GLN A 235 -9.81 8.98 -3.35
N ARG A 236 -10.14 8.20 -2.31
CA ARG A 236 -11.11 8.58 -1.26
C ARG A 236 -10.42 8.81 0.08
N VAL A 237 -10.70 9.93 0.73
CA VAL A 237 -10.19 10.27 2.07
C VAL A 237 -11.34 10.80 2.92
N SER A 238 -11.46 10.32 4.16
CA SER A 238 -12.42 10.83 5.15
C SER A 238 -11.80 11.93 6.01
N SER A 239 -12.62 12.90 6.43
CA SER A 239 -12.25 13.94 7.38
C SER A 239 -12.20 13.42 8.81
N ASN A 240 -11.79 14.29 9.74
CA ASN A 240 -12.14 14.11 11.15
C ASN A 240 -13.67 14.11 11.32
N GLU A 241 -14.13 13.41 12.35
CA GLU A 241 -15.51 13.48 12.82
C GLU A 241 -15.66 14.67 13.76
N ILE A 242 -16.73 15.44 13.58
CA ILE A 242 -17.13 16.51 14.51
C ILE A 242 -18.40 16.06 15.25
N THR A 243 -18.58 16.55 16.47
CA THR A 243 -19.81 16.40 17.23
C THR A 243 -20.48 17.76 17.36
N LEU A 244 -21.76 17.81 17.01
CA LEU A 244 -22.62 18.97 17.10
C LEU A 244 -23.55 18.79 18.28
N THR A 245 -23.49 19.69 19.24
CA THR A 245 -24.29 19.64 20.47
C THR A 245 -25.17 20.88 20.52
N LEU A 246 -26.48 20.68 20.65
CA LEU A 246 -27.41 21.77 20.92
C LEU A 246 -27.32 22.22 22.37
N VAL A 247 -27.45 23.52 22.57
CA VAL A 247 -27.69 24.10 23.89
C VAL A 247 -29.20 24.10 24.15
N GLU A 248 -29.58 23.71 25.37
CA GLU A 248 -30.98 23.75 25.81
C GLU A 248 -31.53 25.18 25.69
N PRO A 249 -32.67 25.38 25.00
CA PRO A 249 -33.29 26.69 24.92
C PRO A 249 -33.71 27.15 26.32
N PHE A 250 -33.31 28.35 26.70
CA PHE A 250 -33.72 28.95 27.97
C PHE A 250 -35.20 29.38 27.86
N ASP A 251 -36.11 28.57 28.35
CA ASP A 251 -37.51 28.96 28.52
C ASP A 251 -37.59 29.96 29.68
N ALA A 252 -37.73 31.24 29.36
CA ALA A 252 -38.16 32.23 30.34
C ALA A 252 -39.55 31.83 30.83
N LEU A 253 -39.61 31.36 32.09
CA LEU A 253 -40.82 30.96 32.79
C LEU A 253 -42.02 31.85 32.44
N SER A 254 -43.12 31.18 32.09
CA SER A 254 -44.47 31.71 31.94
C SER A 254 -44.78 32.81 32.95
N ASN A 255 -45.06 34.01 32.44
CA ASN A 255 -45.42 35.20 33.20
C ASN A 255 -46.86 35.15 33.75
N ASP A 256 -47.33 34.00 34.24
CA ASP A 256 -48.76 33.75 34.52
C ASP A 256 -49.10 33.42 35.98
N GLU A 257 -48.19 33.71 36.93
CA GLU A 257 -48.49 33.63 38.38
C GLU A 257 -48.19 34.95 39.11
N LEU A 258 -48.86 36.04 38.72
CA LEU A 258 -49.04 37.20 39.58
C LEU A 258 -50.45 37.79 39.39
N ARG A 259 -51.47 37.01 39.73
CA ARG A 259 -52.79 37.56 40.07
C ARG A 259 -52.95 37.55 41.58
N TRP A 260 -52.53 38.66 42.19
CA TRP A 260 -53.03 39.08 43.50
C TRP A 260 -54.44 39.62 43.32
N GLU A 261 -55.41 39.11 44.07
CA GLU A 261 -56.61 39.89 44.40
C GLU A 261 -56.91 39.82 45.91
N PRO A 262 -57.48 40.90 46.47
CA PRO A 262 -57.33 41.36 47.87
C PRO A 262 -58.30 40.76 48.89
#